data_AF-A0A1I6V5Z2-F1
#
_entry.id   AF-A0A1I6V5Z2-F1
#
_cell.length_a   1.000
_cell.length_b   1.000
_cell.length_c   1.000
_cell.angle_alpha   90.00
_cell.angle_beta   90.00
_cell.angle_gamma   90.00
#
_symmetry.space_group_name_H-M   'P 1'
#
loop_
_entity.id
_entity.type
_entity.pdbx_description
1 polymer ?
#
loop_
_entity_poly.entity_id
_entity_poly.type
_entity_poly.pdbx_seq_one_letter_code
_entity_poly.pdbx_strand_id
1 'polypeptide(L)'
;MNKLAIAMVALPLACLGGGYATGMVLAPPASESLDVSSEALDATNDAQQIAEGQSTGPLWTEDRTIIRLGQMTIPVEKANSVSYVVADFALKLENLELAERYKRVEDATRLRDSLLTAMNLAAEGAVLRGVSIDSDALSATLRDLLSKEYEGVEDVLFVSLYKQDVARL
;
A
#
# COMPACT_ATOMS: atom_id res chain seq x y z
N MET A 1 -17.38 -8.00 46.93
CA MET A 1 -16.03 -8.54 47.18
C MET A 1 -16.00 -9.99 46.75
N ASN A 2 -15.27 -10.20 45.66
CA ASN A 2 -14.53 -11.40 45.25
C ASN A 2 -15.31 -12.63 44.73
N LYS A 3 -14.88 -13.01 43.51
CA LYS A 3 -14.89 -14.32 42.84
C LYS A 3 -16.03 -14.53 41.83
N LEU A 4 -15.65 -14.69 40.56
CA LEU A 4 -16.00 -15.80 39.65
C LEU A 4 -15.62 -15.35 38.22
N ALA A 5 -14.45 -15.75 37.73
CA ALA A 5 -14.21 -17.01 37.04
C ALA A 5 -14.51 -16.88 35.53
N ILE A 6 -13.41 -16.84 34.78
CA ILE A 6 -13.33 -16.99 33.32
C ILE A 6 -13.89 -18.37 32.97
N ALA A 7 -14.87 -18.39 32.07
CA ALA A 7 -15.39 -19.60 31.46
C ALA A 7 -15.55 -19.42 29.94
N MET A 8 -14.82 -20.26 29.21
CA MET A 8 -15.26 -20.96 27.99
C MET A 8 -15.76 -20.13 26.79
N VAL A 9 -14.84 -19.95 25.83
CA VAL A 9 -14.79 -20.74 24.59
C VAL A 9 -16.14 -21.06 23.92
N ALA A 10 -16.19 -20.67 22.64
CA ALA A 10 -17.03 -21.20 21.57
C ALA A 10 -18.55 -20.98 21.69
N LEU A 11 -19.00 -19.86 21.11
CA LEU A 11 -20.35 -19.79 20.56
C LEU A 11 -20.25 -20.03 19.03
N PRO A 12 -20.63 -21.22 18.55
CA PRO A 12 -20.47 -21.65 17.17
C PRO A 12 -21.58 -21.09 16.28
N LEU A 13 -21.21 -20.84 15.02
CA LEU A 13 -21.98 -21.13 13.81
C LEU A 13 -23.51 -21.15 13.97
N ALA A 14 -24.09 -19.95 14.01
CA ALA A 14 -25.50 -19.73 13.70
C ALA A 14 -25.56 -18.91 12.41
N CYS A 15 -25.68 -19.61 11.27
CA CYS A 15 -26.43 -19.22 10.07
C CYS A 15 -26.08 -20.22 8.96
N LEU A 16 -26.79 -21.36 8.94
CA LEU A 16 -27.88 -21.56 7.97
C LEU A 16 -27.37 -21.70 6.53
N GLY A 17 -26.76 -22.86 6.26
CA GLY A 17 -26.93 -23.49 4.98
C GLY A 17 -28.39 -23.94 4.82
N GLY A 18 -29.01 -23.55 3.72
CA GLY A 18 -30.35 -24.00 3.34
C GLY A 18 -30.60 -23.70 1.88
N GLY A 19 -30.44 -24.71 1.00
CA GLY A 19 -30.82 -24.56 -0.41
C GLY A 19 -30.14 -25.48 -1.43
N TYR A 20 -29.92 -26.77 -1.14
CA TYR A 20 -29.79 -27.77 -2.22
C TYR A 20 -31.18 -28.36 -2.48
N ALA A 21 -31.82 -27.94 -3.57
CA ALA A 21 -33.04 -28.53 -4.10
C ALA A 21 -32.71 -29.31 -5.39
N THR A 22 -32.14 -30.51 -5.23
CA THR A 22 -32.15 -31.52 -6.29
C THR A 22 -33.41 -32.37 -6.10
N GLY A 23 -34.29 -32.34 -7.10
CA GLY A 23 -35.56 -33.06 -7.07
C GLY A 23 -35.40 -34.57 -7.12
N MET A 24 -36.43 -35.23 -6.58
CA MET A 24 -36.83 -36.63 -6.77
C MET A 24 -35.91 -37.69 -6.14
N VAL A 25 -36.47 -38.42 -5.15
CA VAL A 25 -36.74 -39.88 -5.18
C VAL A 25 -36.67 -40.47 -3.75
N LEU A 26 -37.84 -41.00 -3.33
CA LEU A 26 -38.12 -42.09 -2.37
C LEU A 26 -37.65 -42.03 -0.89
N ALA A 27 -38.62 -42.33 -0.02
CA ALA A 27 -38.54 -42.58 1.43
C ALA A 27 -38.02 -44.02 1.77
N PRO A 28 -38.07 -44.50 3.05
CA PRO A 28 -37.34 -44.13 4.28
C PRO A 28 -36.60 -45.39 4.88
N PRO A 29 -36.41 -45.56 6.21
CA PRO A 29 -35.32 -45.08 7.09
C PRO A 29 -34.49 -46.22 7.75
N ALA A 30 -33.26 -45.96 8.23
CA ALA A 30 -32.67 -46.69 9.37
C ALA A 30 -31.30 -46.11 9.82
N SER A 31 -31.23 -45.84 11.12
CA SER A 31 -30.15 -46.18 12.06
C SER A 31 -28.67 -45.87 11.78
N GLU A 32 -28.13 -45.09 12.73
CA GLU A 32 -26.88 -45.30 13.48
C GLU A 32 -25.49 -45.37 12.80
N SER A 33 -24.57 -44.74 13.55
CA SER A 33 -23.13 -44.99 13.69
C SER A 33 -22.16 -44.46 12.64
N LEU A 34 -21.34 -43.50 13.12
CA LEU A 34 -19.87 -43.51 13.15
C LEU A 34 -19.17 -44.39 12.11
N ASP A 35 -18.34 -43.77 11.26
CA ASP A 35 -16.93 -44.18 11.16
C ASP A 35 -16.08 -43.07 10.51
N VAL A 36 -14.96 -42.77 11.15
CA VAL A 36 -13.86 -41.97 10.60
C VAL A 36 -12.84 -42.97 10.08
N SER A 37 -12.55 -42.97 8.78
CA SER A 37 -11.23 -43.36 8.28
C SER A 37 -11.03 -43.04 6.80
N SER A 38 -9.99 -42.24 6.59
CA SER A 38 -8.91 -42.48 5.63
C SER A 38 -9.06 -42.10 4.15
N GLU A 39 -7.87 -41.80 3.62
CA GLU A 39 -7.45 -41.69 2.21
C GLU A 39 -7.61 -40.27 1.65
N ALA A 40 -6.59 -39.41 1.80
CA ALA A 40 -5.35 -39.32 1.01
C ALA A 40 -5.60 -38.79 -0.42
N LEU A 41 -4.61 -38.00 -0.91
CA LEU A 41 -4.41 -37.38 -2.23
C LEU A 41 -4.38 -35.84 -2.10
N ASP A 42 -3.19 -35.26 -1.98
CA ASP A 42 -2.36 -34.86 -3.14
C ASP A 42 -3.05 -33.79 -3.98
N ALA A 43 -2.68 -32.54 -3.75
CA ALA A 43 -2.94 -31.42 -4.64
C ALA A 43 -1.95 -30.30 -4.30
N THR A 44 -0.78 -30.40 -4.93
CA THR A 44 -0.19 -29.33 -5.74
C THR A 44 -0.31 -27.90 -5.21
N ASN A 45 0.85 -27.44 -4.76
CA ASN A 45 1.33 -26.07 -4.83
C ASN A 45 0.91 -25.38 -6.14
N ASP A 46 -0.19 -24.64 -6.10
CA ASP A 46 -0.52 -23.62 -7.10
C ASP A 46 -0.61 -22.27 -6.40
N ALA A 47 0.55 -21.61 -6.43
CA ALA A 47 0.68 -20.18 -6.34
C ALA A 47 -0.27 -19.53 -7.35
N GLN A 48 -1.44 -19.08 -6.89
CA GLN A 48 -2.27 -18.13 -7.63
C GLN A 48 -1.63 -16.75 -7.57
N GLN A 49 -0.61 -16.61 -8.42
CA GLN A 49 -0.45 -15.54 -9.39
C GLN A 49 -1.49 -14.43 -9.21
N ILE A 50 -1.14 -13.47 -8.37
CA ILE A 50 -1.84 -12.19 -8.27
C ILE A 50 -1.61 -11.52 -9.61
N ALA A 51 -2.69 -11.39 -10.37
CA ALA A 51 -2.71 -10.83 -11.70
C ALA A 51 -1.84 -9.58 -11.79
N GLU A 52 -0.82 -9.64 -12.65
CA GLU A 52 -0.23 -8.46 -13.26
C GLU A 52 -1.35 -7.74 -14.00
N GLY A 53 -2.00 -6.81 -13.29
CA GLY A 53 -2.77 -5.77 -13.94
C GLY A 53 -1.82 -5.06 -14.88
N GLN A 54 -2.10 -5.17 -16.19
CA GLN A 54 -1.48 -4.35 -17.23
C GLN A 54 -1.71 -2.88 -16.86
N SER A 55 -0.79 -2.34 -16.08
CA SER A 55 -0.59 -0.92 -15.94
C SER A 55 -0.15 -0.45 -17.31
N THR A 56 -0.95 0.40 -17.96
CA THR A 56 -0.43 1.31 -18.97
C THR A 56 0.50 2.25 -18.20
N GLY A 57 1.72 1.77 -17.93
CA GLY A 57 2.68 2.47 -17.09
C GLY A 57 3.08 3.77 -17.77
N PRO A 58 3.32 4.85 -17.01
CA PRO A 58 3.89 6.07 -17.58
C PRO A 58 5.20 5.72 -18.33
N LEU A 59 5.49 6.44 -19.42
CA LEU A 59 6.65 6.22 -20.31
C LEU A 59 8.01 6.14 -19.59
N TRP A 60 8.08 6.63 -18.35
CA TRP A 60 9.23 6.54 -17.45
C TRP A 60 9.52 5.13 -16.92
N THR A 61 8.59 4.18 -17.06
CA THR A 61 8.74 2.80 -16.54
C THR A 61 9.83 2.02 -17.28
N GLU A 62 10.19 2.45 -18.49
CA GLU A 62 11.22 1.83 -19.33
C GLU A 62 12.63 2.38 -19.05
N ASP A 63 12.73 3.54 -18.39
CA ASP A 63 14.00 4.16 -18.05
C ASP A 63 14.60 3.51 -16.81
N ARG A 64 15.73 2.83 -17.01
CA ARG A 64 16.44 2.10 -15.94
C ARG A 64 17.12 3.01 -14.93
N THR A 65 17.20 4.31 -15.20
CA THR A 65 17.73 5.29 -14.24
C THR A 65 16.68 5.75 -13.23
N ILE A 66 15.42 5.33 -13.39
CA ILE A 66 14.31 5.73 -12.54
C ILE A 66 14.01 4.63 -11.52
N ILE A 67 14.00 4.98 -10.23
CA ILE A 67 13.66 4.07 -9.14
C ILE A 67 12.35 4.48 -8.46
N ARG A 68 11.50 3.52 -8.09
CA ARG A 68 10.27 3.80 -7.32
C ARG A 68 10.57 3.81 -5.83
N LEU A 69 10.17 4.86 -5.14
CA LEU A 69 10.30 5.00 -3.70
C LEU A 69 9.01 4.59 -2.98
N GLY A 70 7.90 4.60 -3.71
CA GLY A 70 6.58 4.18 -3.26
C GLY A 70 5.73 5.33 -2.75
N GLN A 71 4.61 4.95 -2.15
CA GLN A 71 3.58 5.88 -1.72
C GLN A 71 3.84 6.43 -0.32
N MET A 72 3.57 7.72 -0.13
CA MET A 72 3.62 8.42 1.16
C MET A 72 2.42 9.34 1.31
N THR A 73 1.96 9.49 2.55
CA THR A 73 0.88 10.41 2.92
C THR A 73 1.43 11.44 3.91
N ILE A 74 1.32 12.71 3.55
CA ILE A 74 1.84 13.82 4.34
C ILE A 74 0.66 14.73 4.74
N PRO A 75 0.41 14.91 6.05
CA PRO A 75 -0.56 15.88 6.52
C PRO A 75 0.02 17.30 6.38
N VAL A 76 -0.78 18.21 5.84
CA VAL A 76 -0.46 19.63 5.67
C VAL A 76 -1.42 20.42 6.53
N GLU A 77 -0.88 21.03 7.58
CA GLU A 77 -1.68 21.80 8.52
C GLU A 77 -2.03 23.18 7.96
N LYS A 78 -3.33 23.48 7.95
CA LYS A 78 -3.89 24.79 7.60
C LYS A 78 -4.67 25.34 8.79
N ALA A 79 -5.06 26.63 8.71
CA ALA A 79 -5.75 27.31 9.81
C ALA A 79 -7.05 26.61 10.25
N ASN A 80 -7.87 26.13 9.31
CA ASN A 80 -9.22 25.57 9.57
C ASN A 80 -9.42 24.14 9.04
N SER A 81 -8.35 23.50 8.55
CA SER A 81 -8.43 22.19 7.90
C SER A 81 -7.08 21.48 7.94
N VAL A 82 -7.08 20.17 7.72
CA VAL A 82 -5.88 19.37 7.46
C VAL A 82 -5.99 18.83 6.03
N SER A 83 -4.98 19.09 5.20
CA SER A 83 -4.91 18.45 3.88
C SER A 83 -4.07 17.19 3.97
N TYR A 84 -4.58 16.05 3.51
CA TYR A 84 -3.76 14.87 3.29
C TYR A 84 -3.28 14.87 1.86
N VAL A 85 -1.97 15.06 1.67
CA VAL A 85 -1.31 14.92 0.38
C VAL A 85 -0.83 13.49 0.27
N VAL A 86 -1.32 12.79 -0.74
CA VAL A 86 -0.92 11.41 -1.02
C VAL A 86 -0.18 11.40 -2.35
N ALA A 87 1.05 10.92 -2.32
CA ALA A 87 1.93 10.93 -3.47
C ALA A 87 2.68 9.60 -3.60
N ASP A 88 2.76 9.08 -4.82
CA ASP A 88 3.60 7.94 -5.17
C ASP A 88 4.83 8.45 -5.92
N PHE A 89 6.01 8.21 -5.35
CA PHE A 89 7.25 8.84 -5.76
C PHE A 89 8.11 7.91 -6.60
N ALA A 90 8.73 8.50 -7.60
CA ALA A 90 9.88 7.93 -8.29
C ALA A 90 11.03 8.96 -8.32
N LEU A 91 12.26 8.47 -8.40
CA LEU A 91 13.46 9.29 -8.43
C LEU A 91 14.21 9.02 -9.72
N LYS A 92 14.53 10.07 -10.47
CA LYS A 92 15.39 9.98 -11.64
C LYS A 92 16.83 10.25 -11.24
N LEU A 93 17.71 9.34 -11.64
CA LEU A 93 19.13 9.40 -11.32
C LEU A 93 19.96 9.60 -12.59
N GLU A 94 21.17 10.11 -12.42
CA GLU A 94 22.07 10.44 -13.53
C GLU A 94 22.51 9.21 -14.32
N ASN A 95 22.70 8.08 -13.63
CA ASN A 95 23.21 6.87 -14.24
C ASN A 95 22.62 5.60 -13.64
N LEU A 96 22.76 4.50 -14.38
CA LEU A 96 22.25 3.19 -14.02
C LEU A 96 22.93 2.62 -12.76
N GLU A 97 24.21 2.92 -12.55
CA GLU A 97 24.96 2.40 -11.40
C GLU A 97 24.45 2.98 -10.08
N LEU A 98 24.12 4.27 -10.05
CA LEU A 98 23.48 4.94 -8.93
C LEU A 98 22.05 4.43 -8.73
N ALA A 99 21.30 4.20 -9.80
CA ALA A 99 19.97 3.61 -9.72
C ALA A 99 19.98 2.22 -9.06
N GLU A 100 20.87 1.34 -9.48
CA GLU A 100 20.98 0.01 -8.86
C GLU A 100 21.54 0.06 -7.43
N ARG A 101 22.35 1.07 -7.10
CA ARG A 101 22.79 1.31 -5.71
C ARG A 101 21.63 1.73 -4.82
N TYR A 102 20.93 2.80 -5.18
CA TYR A 102 19.84 3.36 -4.37
C TYR A 102 18.60 2.46 -4.31
N LYS A 103 18.49 1.47 -5.21
CA LYS A 103 17.46 0.43 -5.16
C LYS A 103 17.70 -0.61 -4.05
N ARG A 104 18.90 -0.70 -3.48
CA ARG A 104 19.19 -1.59 -2.34
C ARG A 104 18.35 -1.19 -1.14
N VAL A 105 17.95 -2.16 -0.33
CA VAL A 105 16.98 -1.96 0.75
C VAL A 105 17.44 -0.90 1.75
N GLU A 106 18.72 -0.90 2.15
CA GLU A 106 19.21 0.08 3.12
C GLU A 106 19.18 1.50 2.56
N ASP A 107 19.70 1.67 1.34
CA ASP A 107 19.79 2.97 0.67
C ASP A 107 18.41 3.51 0.30
N ALA A 108 17.51 2.65 -0.20
CA ALA A 108 16.12 3.00 -0.50
C ALA A 108 15.36 3.45 0.76
N THR A 109 15.60 2.79 1.91
CA THR A 109 14.96 3.16 3.18
C THR A 109 15.44 4.52 3.65
N ARG A 110 16.75 4.79 3.58
CA ARG A 110 17.32 6.11 3.92
C ARG A 110 16.80 7.20 3.01
N LEU A 111 16.76 6.94 1.71
CA LEU A 111 16.30 7.92 0.73
C LEU A 111 14.80 8.22 0.90
N ARG A 112 14.00 7.22 1.27
CA ARG A 112 12.60 7.43 1.67
C ARG A 112 12.47 8.29 2.93
N ASP A 113 13.32 8.08 3.93
CA ASP A 113 13.31 8.89 5.15
C ASP A 113 13.69 10.36 4.89
N SER A 114 14.75 10.61 4.11
CA SER A 114 15.12 11.95 3.66
C SER A 114 14.02 12.59 2.80
N LEU A 115 13.35 11.83 1.93
CA LEU A 115 12.23 12.33 1.14
C LEU A 115 11.01 12.69 2.01
N LEU A 116 10.68 11.88 3.02
CA LEU A 116 9.62 12.21 3.99
C LEU A 116 9.95 13.51 4.73
N THR A 117 11.21 13.65 5.16
CA THR A 117 11.70 14.86 5.82
C THR A 117 11.58 16.08 4.90
N ALA A 118 12.01 15.95 3.65
CA ALA A 118 11.90 17.01 2.64
C ALA A 118 10.44 17.39 2.35
N MET A 119 9.55 16.41 2.24
CA MET A 119 8.11 16.65 2.04
C MET A 119 7.46 17.32 3.25
N ASN A 120 7.85 16.96 4.46
CA ASN A 120 7.34 17.59 5.68
C ASN A 120 7.80 19.06 5.76
N LEU A 121 9.06 19.35 5.39
CA LEU A 121 9.53 20.72 5.27
C LEU A 121 8.77 21.50 4.19
N ALA A 122 8.53 20.89 3.03
CA ALA A 122 7.74 21.49 1.96
C ALA A 122 6.27 21.73 2.36
N ALA A 123 5.72 20.93 3.28
CA ALA A 123 4.35 21.06 3.80
C ALA A 123 4.15 22.33 4.64
N GLU A 124 5.22 22.88 5.22
CA GLU A 124 5.18 24.18 5.89
C GLU A 124 5.10 25.35 4.90
N GLY A 125 5.49 25.11 3.63
CA GLY A 125 5.53 26.11 2.57
C GLY A 125 4.18 26.40 1.89
N ALA A 126 4.19 27.42 1.04
CA ALA A 126 3.00 27.82 0.27
C ALA A 126 2.60 26.80 -0.81
N VAL A 127 3.57 26.03 -1.35
CA VAL A 127 3.37 25.06 -2.45
C VAL A 127 2.33 24.01 -2.10
N LEU A 128 2.32 23.52 -0.86
CA LEU A 128 1.37 22.50 -0.41
C LEU A 128 0.15 23.08 0.32
N ARG A 129 0.22 24.31 0.84
CA ARG A 129 -0.89 24.97 1.54
C ARG A 129 -1.92 25.61 0.60
N GLY A 130 -1.55 25.90 -0.65
CA GLY A 130 -2.44 26.48 -1.67
C GLY A 130 -3.66 25.62 -2.03
N VAL A 131 -4.53 26.14 -2.90
CA VAL A 131 -5.71 25.41 -3.42
C VAL A 131 -5.32 24.30 -4.39
N SER A 132 -4.23 24.50 -5.13
CA SER A 132 -3.67 23.56 -6.09
C SER A 132 -2.21 23.33 -5.76
N ILE A 133 -1.70 22.14 -6.07
CA ILE A 133 -0.28 21.82 -5.91
C ILE A 133 0.40 22.10 -7.24
N ASP A 134 1.42 22.96 -7.20
CA ASP A 134 2.37 23.10 -8.31
C ASP A 134 3.39 21.96 -8.21
N SER A 135 3.19 20.92 -9.02
CA SER A 135 4.03 19.72 -9.00
C SER A 135 5.46 20.01 -9.42
N ASP A 136 5.67 20.91 -10.38
CA ASP A 136 6.99 21.20 -10.94
C ASP A 136 7.83 21.99 -9.92
N ALA A 137 7.21 22.99 -9.28
CA ALA A 137 7.85 23.72 -8.18
C ALA A 137 8.15 22.80 -6.98
N LEU A 138 7.26 21.85 -6.68
CA LEU A 138 7.48 20.87 -5.62
C LEU A 138 8.63 19.92 -5.97
N SER A 139 8.65 19.34 -7.18
CA SER A 139 9.75 18.50 -7.67
C SER A 139 11.08 19.22 -7.58
N ALA A 140 11.15 20.47 -8.05
CA ALA A 140 12.37 21.27 -7.98
C ALA A 140 12.83 21.51 -6.53
N THR A 141 11.89 21.78 -5.61
CA THR A 141 12.17 21.97 -4.19
C THR A 141 12.71 20.67 -3.55
N LEU A 142 12.05 19.54 -3.80
CA LEU A 142 12.48 18.24 -3.27
C LEU A 142 13.83 17.81 -3.83
N ARG A 143 14.07 18.07 -5.12
CA ARG A 143 15.37 17.84 -5.75
C ARG A 143 16.47 18.66 -5.07
N ASP A 144 16.26 19.95 -4.85
CA ASP A 144 17.24 20.81 -4.17
C ASP A 144 17.57 20.28 -2.77
N LEU A 145 16.55 19.85 -2.02
CA LEU A 145 16.73 19.28 -0.69
C LEU A 145 17.49 17.94 -0.73
N LEU A 146 17.10 17.02 -1.61
CA LEU A 146 17.73 15.69 -1.71
C LEU A 146 19.15 15.75 -2.29
N SER A 147 19.43 16.65 -3.22
CA SER A 147 20.76 16.80 -3.84
C SER A 147 21.86 17.20 -2.85
N LYS A 148 21.50 17.66 -1.65
CA LYS A 148 22.46 17.98 -0.57
C LYS A 148 23.02 16.74 0.11
N GLU A 149 22.25 15.64 0.11
CA GLU A 149 22.59 14.40 0.81
C GLU A 149 22.89 13.25 -0.15
N TYR A 150 22.33 13.29 -1.37
CA TYR A 150 22.39 12.20 -2.34
C TYR A 150 22.98 12.69 -3.67
N GLU A 151 23.97 11.96 -4.17
CA GLU A 151 24.64 12.27 -5.42
C GLU A 151 23.82 11.79 -6.63
N GLY A 152 23.90 12.53 -7.74
CA GLY A 152 23.30 12.14 -9.02
C GLY A 152 21.77 12.12 -9.04
N VAL A 153 21.09 12.82 -8.13
CA VAL A 153 19.64 13.05 -8.20
C VAL A 153 19.33 14.09 -9.27
N GLU A 154 18.73 13.66 -10.38
CA GLU A 154 18.35 14.55 -11.47
C GLU A 154 16.99 15.20 -11.25
N ASP A 155 16.01 14.41 -10.80
CA ASP A 155 14.65 14.88 -10.61
C ASP A 155 13.84 13.97 -9.66
N VAL A 156 12.80 14.54 -9.06
CA VAL A 156 11.81 13.83 -8.25
C VAL A 156 10.51 13.79 -9.02
N LEU A 157 10.07 12.59 -9.38
CA LEU A 157 8.90 12.35 -10.20
C LEU A 157 7.71 11.93 -9.34
N PHE A 158 6.54 12.44 -9.69
CA PHE A 158 5.27 12.02 -9.10
C PHE A 158 4.56 11.05 -10.04
N VAL A 159 4.51 9.77 -9.67
CA VAL A 159 3.70 8.77 -10.40
C VAL A 159 2.21 9.03 -10.17
N SER A 160 1.87 9.41 -8.94
CA SER A 160 0.57 9.96 -8.60
C SER A 160 0.74 11.05 -7.55
N LEU A 161 -0.13 12.06 -7.59
CA LEU A 161 -0.17 13.14 -6.62
C LEU A 161 -1.59 13.64 -6.50
N TYR A 162 -2.18 13.54 -5.33
CA TYR A 162 -3.49 14.10 -5.05
C TYR A 162 -3.58 14.65 -3.63
N LYS A 163 -4.56 15.52 -3.45
CA LYS A 163 -4.77 16.27 -2.22
C LYS A 163 -6.21 16.15 -1.77
N GLN A 164 -6.39 15.85 -0.49
CA GLN A 164 -7.71 15.77 0.12
C GLN A 164 -7.78 16.70 1.33
N ASP A 165 -8.66 17.69 1.28
CA ASP A 165 -8.89 18.61 2.39
C ASP A 165 -9.95 18.05 3.35
N VAL A 166 -9.63 18.04 4.65
CA VAL A 166 -10.52 17.63 5.73
C VAL A 166 -10.69 18.81 6.70
N ALA A 167 -11.93 19.27 6.89
CA ALA A 167 -12.22 20.37 7.80
C ALA A 167 -11.95 19.99 9.26
N ARG A 168 -11.40 20.93 10.04
CA ARG A 168 -11.33 20.80 11.51
C ARG A 168 -12.68 21.26 12.07
N LEU A 169 -13.39 20.37 12.77
CA LEU A 169 -14.65 20.65 13.45
C LEU A 169 -14.42 21.47 14.72
#